data_AF-A0A1B1Y795-F1
#
_entry.id   AF-A0A1B1Y795-F1
#
_cell.length_a   1.000
_cell.length_b   1.000
_cell.length_c   1.000
_cell.angle_alpha   90.00
_cell.angle_beta   90.00
_cell.angle_gamma   90.00
#
_symmetry.space_group_name_H-M   'P 1'
#
loop_
_entity.id
_entity.type
_entity.pdbx_description
1 polymer ?
#
loop_
_entity_poly.entity_id
_entity_poly.type
_entity_poly.pdbx_seq_one_letter_code
_entity_poly.pdbx_strand_id
1 'polypeptide(L)'
;MKKITLIAALIAAPFIASAQTYDFNNSNEGFVTAGASISLTTSASGSVLEFGTGTPRIDITTADIDANTNKYVLITVINNNSEALLMSVGHAKNNSDNTQTRYVTGVPITNNGVASTYAIDLTNAEWKNDFPTSASEAANLTGADDVANMEYFLVRFKTAANGNLTGTSAENGNIVISKIQFAATIPTTERLTYDFTNDYEGWSTTTRCTVSAGATALTITPDGGNNAKVDNLIYHVDASSNQYAHITLTNNSSVNNQLKVVASTSAGSLTKTKTITSGTQTIDYDMANANWTGQGNTVSLQLVIDNDVNSANVDANTLVIDQIVFDNSTSLGNSSVSKIEGAVVSTNNGNITVSGANLDAVYNVAGQQVGTTGLTAGIYIVKISKGANVAAVKVAL
;
A
#
# COMPACT_ATOMS: atom_id res chain seq x y z
N MET A 1 -40.82 46.58 -9.12
CA MET A 1 -39.47 46.37 -9.69
C MET A 1 -38.63 45.73 -8.59
N LYS A 2 -38.63 44.41 -8.40
CA LYS A 2 -37.89 43.36 -9.12
C LYS A 2 -36.37 43.62 -9.20
N LYS A 3 -35.66 42.86 -8.36
CA LYS A 3 -34.28 42.32 -8.49
C LYS A 3 -33.13 43.34 -8.38
N ILE A 4 -32.39 43.29 -7.27
CA ILE A 4 -30.91 43.34 -7.15
C ILE A 4 -30.61 43.07 -5.67
N THR A 5 -30.54 41.79 -5.27
CA THR A 5 -29.92 41.38 -3.99
C THR A 5 -29.54 39.90 -4.07
N LEU A 6 -28.71 39.54 -5.05
CA LEU A 6 -28.13 38.19 -5.11
C LEU A 6 -26.87 38.15 -5.97
N ILE A 7 -25.86 38.96 -5.66
CA ILE A 7 -24.50 38.81 -6.21
C ILE A 7 -23.51 39.14 -5.09
N ALA A 8 -23.29 38.17 -4.21
CA ALA A 8 -22.17 38.16 -3.24
C ALA A 8 -21.96 36.76 -2.60
N ALA A 9 -22.92 35.83 -2.74
CA ALA A 9 -22.85 34.50 -2.16
C ALA A 9 -22.53 33.38 -3.17
N LEU A 10 -21.99 33.69 -4.35
CA LEU A 10 -21.76 32.70 -5.41
C LEU A 10 -20.39 32.84 -6.11
N ILE A 11 -19.31 33.09 -5.36
CA ILE A 11 -17.94 32.74 -5.78
C ILE A 11 -17.15 32.30 -4.54
N ALA A 12 -17.64 31.26 -3.87
CA ALA A 12 -16.79 30.35 -3.12
C ALA A 12 -16.98 28.99 -3.77
N ALA A 13 -16.66 28.89 -5.07
CA ALA A 13 -16.32 27.60 -5.62
C ALA A 13 -15.05 27.18 -4.86
N PRO A 14 -15.03 26.02 -4.17
CA PRO A 14 -13.77 25.46 -3.74
C PRO A 14 -12.93 25.33 -5.01
N PHE A 15 -11.80 26.04 -5.05
CA PHE A 15 -10.76 25.73 -6.02
C PHE A 15 -10.36 24.29 -5.74
N ILE A 16 -10.96 23.35 -6.46
CA ILE A 16 -10.44 22.00 -6.55
C ILE A 16 -9.08 22.20 -7.21
N ALA A 17 -8.02 22.07 -6.40
CA ALA A 17 -6.65 22.02 -6.90
C ALA A 17 -6.64 21.06 -8.09
N SER A 18 -6.49 21.62 -9.29
CA SER A 18 -6.63 20.85 -10.52
C SER A 18 -5.38 19.98 -10.62
N ALA A 19 -5.57 18.67 -10.51
CA ALA A 19 -4.51 17.71 -10.74
C ALA A 19 -3.87 17.98 -12.12
N GLN A 20 -2.57 18.22 -12.16
CA GLN A 20 -1.87 18.42 -13.43
C GLN A 20 -1.76 17.08 -14.16
N THR A 21 -2.29 17.02 -15.37
CA THR A 21 -2.47 15.78 -16.10
C THR A 21 -1.82 15.86 -17.47
N TYR A 22 -0.98 14.88 -17.78
CA TYR A 22 -0.42 14.62 -19.10
C TYR A 22 -1.13 13.38 -19.66
N ASP A 23 -1.94 13.59 -20.69
CA ASP A 23 -2.65 12.54 -21.40
C ASP A 23 -1.92 12.25 -22.71
N PHE A 24 -1.39 11.02 -22.85
CA PHE A 24 -0.59 10.62 -24.00
C PHE A 24 -1.44 10.20 -25.20
N ASN A 25 -2.73 10.56 -25.20
CA ASN A 25 -3.65 10.37 -26.30
C ASN A 25 -3.29 11.30 -27.48
N ASN A 26 -2.48 10.79 -28.41
CA ASN A 26 -2.03 11.46 -29.64
C ASN A 26 -0.96 12.56 -29.47
N SER A 27 -0.36 12.68 -28.29
CA SER A 27 0.72 13.63 -28.01
C SER A 27 1.69 13.02 -26.99
N ASN A 28 2.96 13.43 -27.03
CA ASN A 28 3.94 13.06 -26.00
C ASN A 28 3.96 14.06 -24.83
N GLU A 29 3.12 15.10 -24.87
CA GLU A 29 2.94 16.04 -23.75
C GLU A 29 4.24 16.70 -23.26
N GLY A 30 5.16 16.96 -24.18
CA GLY A 30 6.48 17.54 -23.86
C GLY A 30 7.51 16.56 -23.32
N PHE A 31 7.13 15.30 -23.06
CA PHE A 31 8.09 14.26 -22.69
C PHE A 31 8.98 13.87 -23.87
N VAL A 32 10.26 13.66 -23.58
CA VAL A 32 11.28 13.24 -24.54
C VAL A 32 11.93 11.94 -24.08
N THR A 33 12.45 11.16 -25.03
CA THR A 33 13.22 9.96 -24.71
C THR A 33 14.59 10.31 -24.12
N ALA A 34 15.05 9.50 -23.16
CA ALA A 34 16.40 9.58 -22.64
C ALA A 34 16.91 8.19 -22.20
N GLY A 35 18.18 8.10 -21.81
CA GLY A 35 18.82 6.84 -21.45
C GLY A 35 18.92 5.89 -22.65
N ALA A 36 18.46 4.65 -22.48
CA ALA A 36 18.44 3.65 -23.55
C ALA A 36 17.16 3.65 -24.40
N SER A 37 16.29 4.65 -24.23
CA SER A 37 15.09 4.83 -25.05
C SER A 37 15.46 5.22 -26.48
N ILE A 38 14.82 4.58 -27.45
CA ILE A 38 15.04 4.82 -28.89
C ILE A 38 14.00 5.81 -29.42
N SER A 39 12.72 5.59 -29.13
CA SER A 39 11.64 6.46 -29.59
C SER A 39 10.44 6.45 -28.63
N LEU A 40 9.66 7.52 -28.68
CA LEU A 40 8.38 7.66 -27.98
C LEU A 40 7.34 8.04 -29.03
N THR A 41 6.53 7.07 -29.45
CA THR A 41 5.59 7.22 -30.57
C THR A 41 4.16 7.19 -30.06
N THR A 42 3.38 8.20 -30.37
CA THR A 42 1.98 8.31 -29.95
C THR A 42 1.11 7.24 -30.61
N SER A 43 0.20 6.65 -29.84
CA SER A 43 -0.83 5.72 -30.32
C SER A 43 -2.18 6.02 -29.67
N ALA A 44 -3.23 5.32 -30.09
CA ALA A 44 -4.56 5.44 -29.49
C ALA A 44 -4.62 5.00 -28.01
N SER A 45 -3.65 4.19 -27.56
CA SER A 45 -3.58 3.69 -26.18
C SER A 45 -2.62 4.50 -25.29
N GLY A 46 -1.99 5.55 -25.82
CA GLY A 46 -0.91 6.28 -25.18
C GLY A 46 0.38 6.29 -26.01
N SER A 47 1.47 6.77 -25.42
CA SER A 47 2.77 6.80 -26.07
C SER A 47 3.53 5.50 -25.86
N VAL A 48 3.92 4.89 -26.98
CA VAL A 48 4.70 3.66 -27.05
C VAL A 48 6.18 3.99 -26.92
N LEU A 49 6.81 3.47 -25.88
CA LEU A 49 8.24 3.60 -25.63
C LEU A 49 8.98 2.40 -26.23
N GLU A 50 9.77 2.67 -27.27
CA GLU A 50 10.70 1.70 -27.86
C GLU A 50 12.11 1.93 -27.30
N PHE A 51 12.87 0.86 -27.06
CA PHE A 51 14.15 0.95 -26.36
C PHE A 51 15.14 -0.15 -26.73
N GLY A 52 16.42 0.17 -26.52
CA GLY A 52 17.54 -0.76 -26.61
C GLY A 52 17.98 -1.27 -25.24
N THR A 53 19.16 -1.89 -25.21
CA THR A 53 19.77 -2.37 -23.98
C THR A 53 20.20 -1.20 -23.08
N GLY A 54 19.96 -1.31 -21.77
CA GLY A 54 20.29 -0.27 -20.79
C GLY A 54 19.11 0.14 -19.91
N THR A 55 19.03 1.43 -19.55
CA THR A 55 17.93 1.97 -18.74
C THR A 55 17.09 2.93 -19.58
N PRO A 56 16.01 2.46 -20.22
CA PRO A 56 15.13 3.35 -20.94
C PRO A 56 14.34 4.23 -19.97
N ARG A 57 14.17 5.49 -20.36
CA ARG A 57 13.35 6.45 -19.64
C ARG A 57 12.73 7.51 -20.55
N ILE A 58 11.73 8.20 -20.01
CA ILE A 58 11.19 9.44 -20.56
C ILE A 58 11.36 10.55 -19.52
N ASP A 59 11.69 11.74 -20.01
CA ASP A 59 11.99 12.91 -19.18
C ASP A 59 11.11 14.08 -19.64
N ILE A 60 10.71 14.94 -18.71
CA ILE A 60 10.16 16.28 -18.98
C ILE A 60 10.97 17.28 -18.15
N THR A 61 11.34 18.41 -18.74
CA THR A 61 12.19 19.45 -18.13
C THR A 61 11.47 20.80 -17.98
N THR A 62 10.17 20.85 -18.27
CA THR A 62 9.32 22.03 -18.20
C THR A 62 7.96 21.64 -17.63
N ALA A 63 7.97 20.75 -16.63
CA ALA A 63 6.75 20.16 -16.12
C ALA A 63 5.87 21.19 -15.40
N ASP A 64 6.45 22.21 -14.74
CA ASP A 64 5.70 23.23 -13.99
C ASP A 64 4.77 22.61 -12.94
N ILE A 65 5.29 21.64 -12.20
CA ILE A 65 4.54 20.91 -11.18
C ILE A 65 4.61 21.67 -9.86
N ASP A 66 3.48 22.15 -9.35
CA ASP A 66 3.42 22.66 -7.98
C ASP A 66 3.56 21.50 -6.97
N ALA A 67 4.79 21.22 -6.54
CA ALA A 67 5.12 20.20 -5.54
C ALA A 67 4.60 20.55 -4.13
N ASN A 68 4.19 21.80 -3.85
CA ASN A 68 3.51 22.15 -2.59
C ASN A 68 2.10 21.57 -2.55
N THR A 69 1.40 21.61 -3.68
CA THR A 69 0.03 21.10 -3.80
C THR A 69 0.01 19.63 -4.20
N ASN A 70 0.77 19.26 -5.22
CA ASN A 70 0.78 17.91 -5.78
C ASN A 70 1.81 17.04 -5.08
N LYS A 71 1.33 16.04 -4.35
CA LYS A 71 2.14 15.17 -3.48
C LYS A 71 2.32 13.76 -4.06
N TYR A 72 1.58 13.45 -5.11
CA TYR A 72 1.52 12.14 -5.73
C TYR A 72 1.68 12.24 -7.23
N VAL A 73 2.23 11.19 -7.82
CA VAL A 73 2.13 10.95 -9.26
C VAL A 73 1.44 9.62 -9.51
N LEU A 74 0.51 9.62 -10.44
CA LEU A 74 -0.19 8.47 -10.94
C LEU A 74 0.26 8.21 -12.36
N ILE A 75 0.72 6.99 -12.63
CA ILE A 75 1.21 6.61 -13.95
C ILE A 75 0.40 5.41 -14.42
N THR A 76 -0.34 5.59 -15.52
CA THR A 76 -1.05 4.51 -16.19
C THR A 76 -0.15 3.93 -17.28
N VAL A 77 0.19 2.64 -17.14
CA VAL A 77 1.02 1.92 -18.11
C VAL A 77 0.33 0.66 -18.61
N ILE A 78 0.69 0.24 -19.82
CA ILE A 78 0.44 -1.10 -20.38
C ILE A 78 1.81 -1.74 -20.59
N ASN A 79 2.14 -2.74 -19.79
CA ASN A 79 3.42 -3.43 -19.93
C ASN A 79 3.26 -4.65 -20.84
N ASN A 80 3.69 -4.53 -22.10
CA ASN A 80 3.78 -5.65 -23.04
C ASN A 80 5.19 -6.26 -23.05
N ASN A 81 6.09 -5.81 -22.18
CA ASN A 81 7.48 -6.23 -22.14
C ASN A 81 7.71 -7.30 -21.06
N SER A 82 8.44 -8.37 -21.42
CA SER A 82 8.72 -9.50 -20.52
C SER A 82 9.90 -9.31 -19.56
N GLU A 83 10.72 -8.27 -19.76
CA GLU A 83 11.95 -8.00 -19.00
C GLU A 83 11.86 -6.74 -18.11
N ALA A 84 11.20 -5.69 -18.60
CA ALA A 84 10.99 -4.42 -17.93
C ALA A 84 9.88 -4.56 -16.89
N LEU A 85 10.23 -5.12 -15.74
CA LEU A 85 9.29 -5.48 -14.69
C LEU A 85 9.22 -4.46 -13.54
N LEU A 86 10.16 -3.51 -13.49
CA LEU A 86 10.16 -2.43 -12.50
C LEU A 86 10.12 -1.06 -13.17
N MET A 87 9.34 -0.16 -12.59
CA MET A 87 9.32 1.27 -12.87
C MET A 87 10.01 2.03 -11.73
N SER A 88 10.69 3.12 -12.06
CA SER A 88 11.08 4.15 -11.08
C SER A 88 10.68 5.50 -11.60
N VAL A 89 10.33 6.40 -10.70
CA VAL A 89 10.16 7.82 -11.01
C VAL A 89 11.33 8.60 -10.43
N GLY A 90 11.69 9.70 -11.09
CA GLY A 90 12.69 10.61 -10.57
C GLY A 90 12.27 12.06 -10.71
N HIS A 91 12.79 12.90 -9.83
CA HIS A 91 12.57 14.34 -9.82
C HIS A 91 13.84 15.06 -9.38
N ALA A 92 13.95 16.37 -9.66
CA ALA A 92 15.10 17.15 -9.20
C ALA A 92 15.23 17.10 -7.67
N LYS A 93 16.47 17.05 -7.16
CA LYS A 93 16.74 17.21 -5.73
C LYS A 93 16.81 18.67 -5.38
N ASN A 94 16.07 19.07 -4.36
CA ASN A 94 16.23 20.39 -3.76
C ASN A 94 17.18 20.33 -2.55
N ASN A 95 18.47 19.99 -2.79
CA ASN A 95 19.57 20.05 -1.81
C ASN A 95 20.95 20.33 -2.45
N SER A 96 21.93 20.73 -1.62
CA SER A 96 23.24 21.24 -2.04
C SER A 96 24.23 20.20 -2.59
N ASP A 97 23.91 18.90 -2.57
CA ASP A 97 24.86 17.83 -2.85
C ASP A 97 24.60 17.16 -4.22
N ASN A 98 25.68 16.98 -4.98
CA ASN A 98 25.78 16.82 -6.45
C ASN A 98 24.99 15.70 -7.19
N THR A 99 24.05 15.00 -6.56
CA THR A 99 23.22 13.99 -7.25
C THR A 99 21.88 14.59 -7.60
N GLN A 100 21.80 15.28 -8.74
CA GLN A 100 20.69 16.17 -9.15
C GLN A 100 19.29 15.52 -9.20
N THR A 101 19.16 14.20 -9.09
CA THR A 101 17.87 13.50 -9.20
C THR A 101 17.64 12.54 -8.03
N ARG A 102 16.51 12.68 -7.34
CA ARG A 102 16.00 11.66 -6.41
C ARG A 102 15.17 10.66 -7.19
N TYR A 103 15.28 9.38 -6.82
CA TYR A 103 14.43 8.34 -7.38
C TYR A 103 13.56 7.70 -6.30
N VAL A 104 12.31 7.44 -6.65
CA VAL A 104 11.48 6.42 -6.01
C VAL A 104 11.57 5.18 -6.89
N THR A 105 12.21 4.12 -6.40
CA THR A 105 12.61 2.96 -7.21
C THR A 105 11.83 1.71 -6.89
N GLY A 106 11.64 0.86 -7.90
CA GLY A 106 11.21 -0.53 -7.71
C GLY A 106 9.71 -0.71 -7.63
N VAL A 107 8.94 0.14 -8.30
CA VAL A 107 7.49 -0.03 -8.46
C VAL A 107 7.24 -1.19 -9.43
N PRO A 108 6.70 -2.34 -8.99
CA PRO A 108 6.47 -3.47 -9.89
C PRO A 108 5.39 -3.16 -10.92
N ILE A 109 5.63 -3.48 -12.20
CA ILE A 109 4.69 -3.24 -13.31
C ILE A 109 4.33 -4.55 -14.01
N THR A 110 3.71 -5.49 -13.30
CA THR A 110 3.45 -6.87 -13.80
C THR A 110 2.15 -7.02 -14.59
N ASN A 111 1.68 -5.95 -15.22
CA ASN A 111 0.33 -5.84 -15.76
C ASN A 111 0.08 -6.54 -17.11
N ASN A 112 1.04 -7.31 -17.64
CA ASN A 112 0.89 -8.26 -18.76
C ASN A 112 -0.09 -7.81 -19.88
N GLY A 113 0.09 -6.61 -20.40
CA GLY A 113 -0.71 -6.05 -21.50
C GLY A 113 -2.06 -5.45 -21.11
N VAL A 114 -2.39 -5.34 -19.82
CA VAL A 114 -3.59 -4.66 -19.30
C VAL A 114 -3.22 -3.28 -18.79
N ALA A 115 -4.00 -2.24 -19.10
CA ALA A 115 -3.77 -0.91 -18.53
C ALA A 115 -3.91 -0.92 -17.00
N SER A 116 -2.87 -0.49 -16.29
CA SER A 116 -2.84 -0.42 -14.82
C SER A 116 -2.29 0.92 -14.38
N THR A 117 -2.86 1.49 -13.31
CA THR A 117 -2.45 2.78 -12.76
C THR A 117 -1.71 2.60 -11.45
N TYR A 118 -0.49 3.11 -11.40
CA TYR A 118 0.40 3.03 -10.25
C TYR A 118 0.46 4.39 -9.57
N ALA A 119 0.14 4.43 -8.29
CA ALA A 119 0.26 5.62 -7.48
C ALA A 119 1.60 5.62 -6.75
N ILE A 120 2.32 6.74 -6.83
CA ILE A 120 3.64 6.88 -6.24
C ILE A 120 3.66 8.13 -5.37
N ASP A 121 4.06 7.94 -4.12
CA ASP A 121 4.27 9.01 -3.16
C ASP A 121 5.56 9.77 -3.46
N LEU A 122 5.43 11.09 -3.64
CA LEU A 122 6.54 11.98 -3.85
C LEU A 122 6.90 12.80 -2.61
N THR A 123 6.13 12.78 -1.52
CA THR A 123 6.19 13.68 -0.33
C THR A 123 7.49 13.70 0.50
N ASN A 124 8.56 13.10 0.00
CA ASN A 124 9.85 13.13 0.64
C ASN A 124 10.41 14.55 0.84
N ALA A 125 11.39 14.69 1.74
CA ALA A 125 11.96 16.01 2.10
C ALA A 125 12.65 16.76 0.94
N GLU A 126 12.97 16.10 -0.17
CA GLU A 126 13.58 16.69 -1.37
C GLU A 126 12.51 17.02 -2.45
N TRP A 127 11.23 16.64 -2.27
CA TRP A 127 10.12 17.02 -3.15
C TRP A 127 9.53 18.36 -2.72
N LYS A 128 10.04 19.42 -3.34
CA LYS A 128 9.71 20.81 -3.05
C LYS A 128 9.85 21.61 -4.34
N ASN A 129 9.06 22.66 -4.49
CA ASN A 129 9.22 23.61 -5.58
C ASN A 129 10.66 24.14 -5.58
N ASP A 130 11.29 24.23 -6.74
CA ASP A 130 12.67 24.59 -6.98
C ASP A 130 12.89 26.12 -6.92
N PHE A 131 12.21 26.80 -5.99
CA PHE A 131 12.50 28.21 -5.77
C PHE A 131 13.64 28.41 -4.77
N PRO A 132 14.72 29.12 -5.14
CA PRO A 132 15.71 29.53 -4.17
C PRO A 132 15.07 30.49 -3.17
N THR A 133 15.17 30.18 -1.88
CA THR A 133 14.96 31.19 -0.83
C THR A 133 16.20 32.09 -0.68
N SER A 134 17.31 31.74 -1.36
CA SER A 134 18.55 32.50 -1.37
C SER A 134 19.36 32.33 -2.68
N ALA A 135 20.09 33.38 -3.09
CA ALA A 135 20.89 33.41 -4.32
C ALA A 135 21.98 32.32 -4.43
N SER A 136 22.33 31.63 -3.34
CA SER A 136 23.28 30.51 -3.33
C SER A 136 22.67 29.17 -3.78
N GLU A 137 21.35 29.06 -3.86
CA GLU A 137 20.62 27.83 -4.24
C GLU A 137 20.42 27.70 -5.76
N ALA A 138 20.59 28.80 -6.50
CA ALA A 138 20.33 28.87 -7.95
C ALA A 138 21.36 28.16 -8.85
N ALA A 139 22.54 27.81 -8.33
CA ALA A 139 23.67 27.38 -9.18
C ALA A 139 23.56 25.94 -9.73
N ASN A 140 22.62 25.13 -9.25
CA ASN A 140 22.53 23.70 -9.56
C ASN A 140 21.11 23.22 -9.96
N LEU A 141 20.17 24.14 -10.21
CA LEU A 141 18.81 23.80 -10.61
C LEU A 141 18.71 23.72 -12.14
N THR A 142 18.19 22.60 -12.64
CA THR A 142 17.86 22.42 -14.05
C THR A 142 16.49 23.06 -14.33
N GLY A 143 16.44 24.38 -14.49
CA GLY A 143 15.15 25.04 -14.80
C GLY A 143 14.96 26.46 -14.25
N ALA A 144 15.99 27.31 -14.28
CA ALA A 144 15.91 28.68 -13.75
C ALA A 144 14.96 29.60 -14.57
N ASP A 145 13.64 29.41 -14.44
CA ASP A 145 12.61 30.26 -15.04
C ASP A 145 11.99 31.29 -14.07
N ASP A 146 12.57 31.41 -12.86
CA ASP A 146 12.06 32.25 -11.77
C ASP A 146 10.58 31.96 -11.42
N VAL A 147 10.13 30.72 -11.61
CA VAL A 147 8.86 30.21 -11.09
C VAL A 147 9.12 29.20 -9.95
N ALA A 148 8.23 29.18 -8.96
CA ALA A 148 8.32 28.26 -7.82
C ALA A 148 7.51 26.99 -8.12
N ASN A 149 8.12 26.04 -8.83
CA ASN A 149 7.49 24.83 -9.35
C ASN A 149 8.51 23.68 -9.41
N MET A 150 8.17 22.54 -10.01
CA MET A 150 9.11 21.45 -10.26
C MET A 150 9.06 21.15 -11.75
N GLU A 151 10.21 21.25 -12.40
CA GLU A 151 10.33 21.32 -13.85
C GLU A 151 10.80 19.96 -14.38
N TYR A 152 11.61 19.27 -13.58
CA TYR A 152 12.19 17.99 -13.94
C TYR A 152 11.46 16.81 -13.32
N PHE A 153 10.89 15.98 -14.19
CA PHE A 153 10.33 14.68 -13.82
C PHE A 153 10.72 13.62 -14.86
N LEU A 154 10.94 12.39 -14.41
CA LEU A 154 11.24 11.27 -15.30
C LEU A 154 10.53 9.99 -14.86
N VAL A 155 10.31 9.11 -15.83
CA VAL A 155 9.89 7.72 -15.62
C VAL A 155 10.90 6.80 -16.29
N ARG A 156 11.48 5.85 -15.55
CA ARG A 156 12.46 4.87 -16.05
C ARG A 156 12.02 3.43 -15.79
N PHE A 157 12.48 2.51 -16.64
CA PHE A 157 12.15 1.09 -16.55
C PHE A 157 13.40 0.23 -16.38
N LYS A 158 13.24 -0.88 -15.65
CA LYS A 158 14.34 -1.75 -15.19
C LYS A 158 13.89 -3.20 -15.08
N THR A 159 14.88 -4.11 -14.96
CA THR A 159 14.63 -5.53 -14.69
C THR A 159 14.06 -5.74 -13.29
N ALA A 160 13.48 -6.92 -13.03
CA ALA A 160 13.04 -7.33 -11.69
C ALA A 160 14.15 -7.26 -10.62
N ALA A 161 15.42 -7.37 -11.02
CA ALA A 161 16.57 -7.22 -10.13
C ALA A 161 17.02 -5.76 -9.94
N ASN A 162 16.21 -4.77 -10.38
CA ASN A 162 16.55 -3.33 -10.38
C ASN A 162 17.81 -3.00 -11.21
N GLY A 163 18.15 -3.89 -12.16
CA GLY A 163 19.27 -3.73 -13.10
C GLY A 163 18.87 -3.09 -14.42
N ASN A 164 19.85 -2.94 -15.30
CA ASN A 164 19.63 -2.52 -16.68
C ASN A 164 18.95 -3.63 -17.48
N LEU A 165 18.11 -3.25 -18.43
CA LEU A 165 17.58 -4.16 -19.44
C LEU A 165 18.72 -4.67 -20.32
N THR A 166 18.64 -5.93 -20.69
CA THR A 166 19.62 -6.67 -21.48
C THR A 166 19.12 -6.97 -22.89
N GLY A 167 17.80 -6.98 -23.10
CA GLY A 167 17.17 -7.06 -24.41
C GLY A 167 16.64 -5.72 -24.91
N THR A 168 16.03 -5.78 -26.09
CA THR A 168 15.39 -4.65 -26.77
C THR A 168 13.87 -4.77 -26.75
N SER A 169 13.17 -3.68 -27.07
CA SER A 169 11.71 -3.73 -27.21
C SER A 169 11.24 -4.62 -28.36
N ALA A 170 12.05 -4.79 -29.41
CA ALA A 170 11.76 -5.69 -30.53
C ALA A 170 11.77 -7.18 -30.11
N GLU A 171 12.61 -7.54 -29.14
CA GLU A 171 12.76 -8.92 -28.65
C GLU A 171 11.75 -9.23 -27.54
N ASN A 172 11.59 -8.28 -26.61
CA ASN A 172 10.91 -8.54 -25.35
C ASN A 172 9.53 -7.88 -25.25
N GLY A 173 9.14 -7.04 -26.22
CA GLY A 173 7.89 -6.25 -26.23
C GLY A 173 8.09 -4.79 -25.81
N ASN A 174 7.04 -3.97 -25.78
CA ASN A 174 7.15 -2.53 -25.48
C ASN A 174 6.41 -2.13 -24.19
N ILE A 175 6.63 -0.87 -23.79
CA ILE A 175 5.86 -0.23 -22.72
C ILE A 175 5.01 0.86 -23.36
N VAL A 176 3.72 0.90 -23.04
CA VAL A 176 2.84 2.02 -23.40
C VAL A 176 2.55 2.83 -22.13
N ILE A 177 2.74 4.15 -22.21
CA ILE A 177 2.41 5.08 -21.13
C ILE A 177 1.18 5.84 -21.58
N SER A 178 0.05 5.61 -20.91
CA SER A 178 -1.23 6.20 -21.28
C SER A 178 -1.43 7.56 -20.63
N LYS A 179 -1.03 7.69 -19.36
CA LYS A 179 -1.33 8.89 -18.56
C LYS A 179 -0.30 9.08 -17.45
N ILE A 180 0.09 10.33 -17.21
CA ILE A 180 0.79 10.76 -16.00
C ILE A 180 -0.04 11.87 -15.35
N GLN A 181 -0.37 11.73 -14.07
CA GLN A 181 -1.20 12.69 -13.33
C GLN A 181 -0.58 13.02 -11.98
N PHE A 182 -0.32 14.29 -11.74
CA PHE A 182 0.10 14.83 -10.45
C PHE A 182 -1.14 15.23 -9.65
N ALA A 183 -1.22 14.78 -8.40
CA ALA A 183 -2.41 14.98 -7.58
C ALA A 183 -2.05 15.36 -6.14
N ALA A 184 -2.94 16.14 -5.51
CA ALA A 184 -2.82 16.52 -4.10
C ALA A 184 -3.11 15.35 -3.15
N THR A 185 -3.93 14.40 -3.59
CA THR A 185 -4.27 13.16 -2.89
C THR A 185 -4.18 12.02 -3.88
N ILE A 186 -3.81 10.80 -3.48
CA ILE A 186 -3.94 9.68 -4.41
C ILE A 186 -5.46 9.46 -4.66
N PRO A 187 -5.89 9.20 -5.90
CA PRO A 187 -7.23 8.74 -6.24
C PRO A 187 -7.32 7.21 -6.26
N THR A 188 -6.74 6.52 -5.28
CA THR A 188 -7.02 5.08 -5.09
C THR A 188 -8.22 4.92 -4.17
N THR A 189 -8.90 3.79 -4.29
CA THR A 189 -10.02 3.44 -3.43
C THR A 189 -9.51 3.04 -2.06
N GLU A 190 -10.13 3.55 -1.00
CA GLU A 190 -9.86 3.06 0.35
C GLU A 190 -10.32 1.61 0.46
N ARG A 191 -9.49 0.75 1.04
CA ARG A 191 -9.83 -0.64 1.31
C ARG A 191 -9.36 -1.02 2.69
N LEU A 192 -10.34 -1.32 3.53
CA LEU A 192 -10.14 -1.71 4.92
C LEU A 192 -10.12 -3.23 5.10
N THR A 193 -10.70 -3.97 4.15
CA THR A 193 -10.77 -5.44 4.23
C THR A 193 -10.20 -6.05 2.98
N TYR A 194 -9.36 -7.06 3.17
CA TYR A 194 -8.85 -7.94 2.13
C TYR A 194 -9.24 -9.38 2.49
N ASP A 195 -9.98 -10.04 1.60
CA ASP A 195 -10.51 -11.41 1.78
C ASP A 195 -10.07 -12.40 0.70
N PHE A 196 -9.41 -11.91 -0.36
CA PHE A 196 -8.81 -12.72 -1.42
C PHE A 196 -9.76 -13.75 -2.06
N THR A 197 -11.07 -13.50 -2.06
CA THR A 197 -12.08 -14.46 -2.55
C THR A 197 -11.99 -14.67 -4.06
N ASN A 198 -11.52 -13.67 -4.82
CA ASN A 198 -11.57 -13.71 -6.29
C ASN A 198 -10.25 -13.32 -6.98
N ASP A 199 -9.40 -12.53 -6.32
CA ASP A 199 -8.14 -12.04 -6.88
C ASP A 199 -7.12 -11.72 -5.77
N TYR A 200 -5.99 -11.12 -6.16
CA TYR A 200 -4.94 -10.69 -5.23
C TYR A 200 -5.26 -9.39 -4.51
N GLU A 201 -6.37 -8.72 -4.84
CA GLU A 201 -6.77 -7.46 -4.21
C GLU A 201 -5.67 -6.41 -4.17
N GLY A 202 -4.86 -6.35 -5.23
CA GLY A 202 -3.75 -5.40 -5.38
C GLY A 202 -2.44 -5.79 -4.70
N TRP A 203 -2.37 -6.96 -4.09
CA TRP A 203 -1.13 -7.50 -3.53
C TRP A 203 -0.25 -8.11 -4.61
N SER A 204 1.02 -7.69 -4.65
CA SER A 204 2.02 -8.17 -5.60
C SER A 204 3.33 -8.55 -4.92
N THR A 205 4.15 -9.32 -5.61
CA THR A 205 5.51 -9.66 -5.15
C THR A 205 6.45 -8.50 -5.38
N THR A 206 7.19 -8.10 -4.34
CA THR A 206 8.26 -7.11 -4.47
C THR A 206 9.64 -7.77 -4.50
N THR A 207 9.90 -8.71 -3.60
CA THR A 207 11.25 -9.26 -3.40
C THR A 207 11.21 -10.63 -2.74
N ARG A 208 11.99 -11.59 -3.29
CA ARG A 208 12.33 -12.88 -2.66
C ARG A 208 11.14 -13.76 -2.25
N CYS A 209 10.03 -13.64 -2.96
CA CYS A 209 8.89 -14.54 -2.85
C CYS A 209 8.07 -14.55 -4.13
N THR A 210 7.21 -15.56 -4.24
CA THR A 210 6.09 -15.59 -5.18
C THR A 210 4.78 -15.43 -4.43
N VAL A 211 3.76 -14.89 -5.10
CA VAL A 211 2.37 -14.88 -4.62
C VAL A 211 1.52 -15.72 -5.54
N SER A 212 0.61 -16.49 -4.95
CA SER A 212 -0.48 -17.12 -5.66
C SER A 212 -1.79 -16.88 -4.91
N ALA A 213 -2.84 -16.55 -5.65
CA ALA A 213 -4.17 -16.42 -5.10
C ALA A 213 -4.80 -17.82 -5.13
N GLY A 214 -5.25 -18.28 -3.97
CA GLY A 214 -6.24 -19.34 -3.89
C GLY A 214 -7.65 -18.74 -4.01
N ALA A 215 -8.68 -19.58 -4.06
CA ALA A 215 -10.07 -19.13 -4.14
C ALA A 215 -10.56 -18.34 -2.90
N THR A 216 -9.76 -18.25 -1.83
CA THR A 216 -10.15 -17.62 -0.55
C THR A 216 -8.96 -17.08 0.26
N ALA A 217 -7.76 -16.98 -0.33
CA ALA A 217 -6.55 -16.61 0.43
C ALA A 217 -5.38 -16.17 -0.46
N LEU A 218 -4.51 -15.31 0.09
CA LEU A 218 -3.22 -14.95 -0.49
C LEU A 218 -2.14 -15.91 0.01
N THR A 219 -1.56 -16.72 -0.87
CA THR A 219 -0.44 -17.62 -0.54
C THR A 219 0.88 -16.96 -0.93
N ILE A 220 1.76 -16.78 0.05
CA ILE A 220 3.10 -16.24 -0.12
C ILE A 220 4.11 -17.38 0.04
N THR A 221 4.96 -17.58 -0.96
CA THR A 221 6.02 -18.59 -0.95
C THR A 221 7.38 -17.89 -1.01
N PRO A 222 8.13 -17.82 0.09
CA PRO A 222 9.50 -17.30 0.08
C PRO A 222 10.44 -18.15 -0.78
N ASP A 223 11.50 -17.53 -1.31
CA ASP A 223 12.53 -18.22 -2.10
C ASP A 223 13.71 -18.77 -1.28
N GLY A 224 13.70 -18.55 0.04
CA GLY A 224 14.78 -18.92 0.96
C GLY A 224 15.72 -17.77 1.36
N GLY A 225 15.56 -16.57 0.80
CA GLY A 225 16.37 -15.38 1.14
C GLY A 225 15.89 -14.61 2.37
N ASN A 226 16.51 -13.46 2.71
CA ASN A 226 15.99 -12.55 3.74
C ASN A 226 14.80 -11.75 3.27
N ASN A 227 13.94 -11.36 4.23
CA ASN A 227 12.87 -10.39 4.03
C ASN A 227 12.07 -10.69 2.76
N ALA A 228 11.35 -11.81 2.71
CA ALA A 228 10.38 -12.06 1.64
C ALA A 228 9.25 -11.02 1.74
N LYS A 229 8.92 -10.33 0.64
CA LYS A 229 8.06 -9.13 0.67
C LYS A 229 7.00 -9.15 -0.41
N VAL A 230 5.78 -8.84 0.02
CA VAL A 230 4.66 -8.49 -0.84
C VAL A 230 4.19 -7.08 -0.50
N ASP A 231 3.70 -6.36 -1.49
CA ASP A 231 3.20 -4.99 -1.36
C ASP A 231 1.77 -4.83 -1.90
N ASN A 232 1.04 -3.87 -1.35
CA ASN A 232 -0.17 -3.35 -1.95
C ASN A 232 0.03 -1.88 -2.33
N LEU A 233 0.05 -1.61 -3.64
CA LEU A 233 0.23 -0.27 -4.20
C LEU A 233 -1.05 0.26 -4.89
N ILE A 234 -2.12 -0.53 -4.90
CA ILE A 234 -3.37 -0.23 -5.63
C ILE A 234 -4.42 0.38 -4.71
N TYR A 235 -4.49 -0.06 -3.45
CA TYR A 235 -5.45 0.44 -2.47
C TYR A 235 -4.74 1.18 -1.34
N HIS A 236 -5.53 1.88 -0.52
CA HIS A 236 -5.01 2.57 0.66
C HIS A 236 -5.89 2.35 1.89
N VAL A 237 -5.35 2.78 3.03
CA VAL A 237 -6.03 2.83 4.33
C VAL A 237 -5.95 4.27 4.85
N ASP A 238 -7.06 4.84 5.32
CA ASP A 238 -7.00 6.07 6.12
C ASP A 238 -6.40 5.77 7.50
N ALA A 239 -5.12 6.11 7.67
CA ALA A 239 -4.39 5.90 8.92
C ALA A 239 -4.94 6.76 10.08
N SER A 240 -5.70 7.82 9.80
CA SER A 240 -6.32 8.65 10.84
C SER A 240 -7.52 7.96 11.46
N SER A 241 -8.28 7.22 10.64
CA SER A 241 -9.52 6.55 11.04
C SER A 241 -9.31 5.08 11.43
N ASN A 242 -8.18 4.47 11.07
CA ASN A 242 -7.91 3.06 11.30
C ASN A 242 -6.54 2.87 11.97
N GLN A 243 -6.54 2.66 13.28
CA GLN A 243 -5.35 2.56 14.13
C GLN A 243 -4.90 1.12 14.41
N TYR A 244 -5.62 0.13 13.88
CA TYR A 244 -5.33 -1.28 14.08
C TYR A 244 -5.31 -2.03 12.75
N ALA A 245 -4.47 -3.06 12.69
CA ALA A 245 -4.46 -4.03 11.60
C ALA A 245 -4.55 -5.45 12.17
N HIS A 246 -5.52 -6.22 11.68
CA HIS A 246 -5.80 -7.60 12.07
C HIS A 246 -5.50 -8.50 10.89
N ILE A 247 -4.55 -9.43 11.05
CA ILE A 247 -4.14 -10.34 9.99
C ILE A 247 -4.43 -11.77 10.44
N THR A 248 -5.40 -12.42 9.80
CA THR A 248 -5.66 -13.85 9.96
C THR A 248 -4.83 -14.62 8.95
N LEU A 249 -4.00 -15.52 9.45
CA LEU A 249 -3.03 -16.25 8.64
C LEU A 249 -2.84 -17.68 9.12
N THR A 250 -2.32 -18.51 8.22
CA THR A 250 -1.79 -19.84 8.51
C THR A 250 -0.32 -19.89 8.11
N ASN A 251 0.55 -20.10 9.09
CA ASN A 251 1.99 -20.21 8.89
C ASN A 251 2.39 -21.69 8.80
N ASN A 252 2.82 -22.14 7.63
CA ASN A 252 3.25 -23.53 7.39
C ASN A 252 4.74 -23.73 7.64
N SER A 253 5.43 -22.73 8.19
CA SER A 253 6.83 -22.80 8.58
C SER A 253 6.99 -22.94 10.09
N SER A 254 8.00 -23.69 10.52
CA SER A 254 8.50 -23.71 11.90
C SER A 254 9.66 -22.75 12.13
N VAL A 255 10.17 -22.13 11.06
CA VAL A 255 11.34 -21.24 11.07
C VAL A 255 10.92 -19.78 10.87
N ASN A 256 10.01 -19.52 9.94
CA ASN A 256 9.49 -18.19 9.64
C ASN A 256 8.55 -17.76 10.76
N ASN A 257 9.10 -17.12 11.77
CA ASN A 257 8.40 -16.81 13.01
C ASN A 257 8.16 -15.31 13.19
N GLN A 258 8.38 -14.48 12.16
CA GLN A 258 8.05 -13.06 12.16
C GLN A 258 7.22 -12.65 10.97
N LEU A 259 6.21 -11.84 11.24
CA LEU A 259 5.51 -11.02 10.26
C LEU A 259 5.75 -9.56 10.61
N LYS A 260 6.00 -8.75 9.59
CA LYS A 260 6.08 -7.29 9.72
C LYS A 260 5.05 -6.65 8.84
N VAL A 261 4.36 -5.66 9.38
CA VAL A 261 3.60 -4.69 8.59
C VAL A 261 4.50 -3.47 8.43
N VAL A 262 4.89 -3.20 7.19
CA VAL A 262 5.59 -1.97 6.83
C VAL A 262 4.61 -1.06 6.13
N ALA A 263 4.65 0.20 6.52
CA ALA A 263 3.86 1.26 5.98
C ALA A 263 4.81 2.39 5.62
N SER A 264 4.81 2.80 4.36
CA SER A 264 5.49 4.05 3.97
C SER A 264 4.47 5.17 4.02
N THR A 265 4.78 6.28 4.67
CA THR A 265 3.95 7.49 4.65
C THR A 265 4.79 8.71 4.36
N SER A 266 4.12 9.84 4.12
CA SER A 266 4.78 11.14 3.99
C SER A 266 5.56 11.56 5.23
N ALA A 267 5.19 11.06 6.41
CA ALA A 267 5.90 11.27 7.67
C ALA A 267 7.13 10.35 7.84
N GLY A 268 7.29 9.33 6.99
CA GLY A 268 8.36 8.34 7.04
C GLY A 268 7.83 6.91 7.00
N SER A 269 8.71 5.94 7.26
CA SER A 269 8.31 4.53 7.34
C SER A 269 7.90 4.16 8.77
N LEU A 270 6.80 3.42 8.89
CA LEU A 270 6.44 2.65 10.07
C LEU A 270 6.73 1.17 9.77
N THR A 271 7.41 0.51 10.70
CA THR A 271 7.54 -0.95 10.72
C THR A 271 7.05 -1.46 12.06
N LYS A 272 6.02 -2.31 12.04
CA LYS A 272 5.56 -3.05 13.22
C LYS A 272 5.85 -4.53 13.00
N THR A 273 6.52 -5.16 13.96
CA THR A 273 6.90 -6.57 13.91
C THR A 273 6.13 -7.36 14.96
N LYS A 274 5.64 -8.54 14.59
CA LYS A 274 5.05 -9.50 15.52
C LYS A 274 5.66 -10.88 15.31
N THR A 275 5.83 -11.60 16.41
CA THR A 275 6.11 -13.03 16.37
C THR A 275 4.85 -13.78 15.95
N ILE A 276 5.03 -14.73 15.03
CA ILE A 276 3.98 -15.63 14.56
C ILE A 276 4.42 -17.07 14.84
N THR A 277 3.48 -17.95 15.20
CA THR A 277 3.76 -19.38 15.39
C THR A 277 3.34 -20.20 14.18
N SER A 278 3.78 -21.45 14.07
CA SER A 278 3.20 -22.37 13.07
C SER A 278 1.70 -22.59 13.34
N GLY A 279 0.93 -22.79 12.27
CA GLY A 279 -0.52 -22.96 12.32
C GLY A 279 -1.31 -21.66 12.11
N THR A 280 -2.63 -21.76 12.32
CA THR A 280 -3.57 -20.66 12.09
C THR A 280 -3.66 -19.74 13.31
N GLN A 281 -3.57 -18.43 13.08
CA GLN A 281 -3.68 -17.40 14.12
C GLN A 281 -4.15 -16.06 13.53
N THR A 282 -4.67 -15.19 14.40
CA THR A 282 -4.91 -13.79 14.09
C THR A 282 -3.89 -12.95 14.83
N ILE A 283 -3.21 -12.06 14.10
CA ILE A 283 -2.17 -11.17 14.61
C ILE A 283 -2.70 -9.75 14.61
N ASP A 284 -2.61 -9.09 15.76
CA ASP A 284 -3.09 -7.73 15.95
C ASP A 284 -1.92 -6.75 16.08
N TYR A 285 -1.90 -5.78 15.18
CA TYR A 285 -0.98 -4.67 15.20
C TYR A 285 -1.68 -3.42 15.72
N ASP A 286 -1.15 -2.86 16.80
CA ASP A 286 -1.39 -1.47 17.15
C ASP A 286 -0.55 -0.60 16.21
N MET A 287 -1.21 0.03 15.25
CA MET A 287 -0.58 0.87 14.24
C MET A 287 -0.38 2.29 14.73
N ALA A 288 -0.97 2.69 15.87
CA ALA A 288 -0.87 4.03 16.42
C ALA A 288 0.61 4.43 16.56
N ASN A 289 0.98 5.46 15.80
CA ASN A 289 2.34 5.97 15.71
C ASN A 289 2.32 7.35 15.04
N ALA A 290 3.33 8.19 15.33
CA ALA A 290 3.51 9.48 14.65
C ALA A 290 3.69 9.34 13.12
N ASN A 291 4.20 8.20 12.65
CA ASN A 291 4.37 7.89 11.23
C ASN A 291 3.17 7.12 10.63
N TRP A 292 2.06 6.99 11.37
CA TRP A 292 0.80 6.40 10.93
C TRP A 292 -0.32 7.43 11.07
N THR A 293 -0.27 8.45 10.21
CA THR A 293 -1.18 9.60 10.25
C THR A 293 -1.53 10.04 8.84
N GLY A 294 -2.68 10.70 8.67
CA GLY A 294 -3.10 11.34 7.42
C GLY A 294 -4.38 10.73 6.84
N GLN A 295 -5.20 11.58 6.22
CA GLN A 295 -6.33 11.16 5.38
C GLN A 295 -5.83 10.97 3.97
N GLY A 296 -6.19 9.84 3.38
CA GLY A 296 -5.71 9.49 2.06
C GLY A 296 -4.22 9.10 2.09
N ASN A 297 -3.99 7.86 1.69
CA ASN A 297 -3.17 7.67 0.50
C ASN A 297 -1.66 7.95 0.60
N THR A 298 -0.97 7.20 1.44
CA THR A 298 0.48 6.89 1.21
C THR A 298 0.89 5.49 1.60
N VAL A 299 0.05 4.74 2.31
CA VAL A 299 0.47 3.47 2.89
C VAL A 299 0.69 2.43 1.80
N SER A 300 1.91 2.36 1.27
CA SER A 300 2.43 1.12 0.70
C SER A 300 2.50 0.13 1.85
N LEU A 301 1.48 -0.72 1.94
CA LEU A 301 1.44 -1.81 2.88
C LEU A 301 2.37 -2.88 2.36
N GLN A 302 3.36 -3.27 3.16
CA GLN A 302 4.18 -4.43 2.88
C GLN A 302 4.02 -5.44 3.99
N LEU A 303 3.91 -6.70 3.61
CA LEU A 303 4.07 -7.82 4.52
C LEU A 303 5.46 -8.39 4.31
N VAL A 304 6.25 -8.41 5.38
CA VAL A 304 7.60 -8.98 5.36
C VAL A 304 7.64 -10.21 6.26
N ILE A 305 8.12 -11.31 5.70
CA ILE A 305 8.31 -12.58 6.41
C ILE A 305 9.80 -12.71 6.74
N ASP A 306 10.11 -13.05 8.01
CA ASP A 306 11.47 -13.28 8.51
C ASP A 306 11.54 -14.43 9.54
N ASN A 307 12.77 -14.86 9.86
CA ASN A 307 13.08 -15.74 11.00
C ASN A 307 13.90 -14.98 12.07
N ASP A 308 13.33 -14.77 13.25
CA ASP A 308 13.89 -13.98 14.34
C ASP A 308 14.18 -12.50 13.98
N VAL A 309 14.45 -11.67 15.01
CA VAL A 309 14.63 -10.23 14.80
C VAL A 309 15.98 -10.02 14.10
N ASN A 310 15.94 -9.69 12.80
CA ASN A 310 17.08 -9.39 11.93
C ASN A 310 17.89 -10.58 11.38
N SER A 311 17.37 -11.82 11.37
CA SER A 311 18.09 -12.90 10.69
C SER A 311 17.85 -12.88 9.18
N ALA A 312 18.78 -13.52 8.45
CA ALA A 312 18.97 -13.26 7.04
C ALA A 312 18.29 -14.25 6.10
N ASN A 313 17.55 -15.26 6.55
CA ASN A 313 17.00 -16.26 5.63
C ASN A 313 15.71 -16.87 6.16
N VAL A 314 14.60 -16.68 5.47
CA VAL A 314 13.40 -17.49 5.68
C VAL A 314 13.53 -18.86 5.02
N ASP A 315 12.76 -19.84 5.45
CA ASP A 315 12.59 -21.07 4.68
C ASP A 315 11.55 -20.88 3.55
N ALA A 316 11.52 -21.81 2.60
CA ALA A 316 10.62 -21.76 1.45
C ALA A 316 9.18 -22.24 1.76
N ASN A 317 8.82 -22.44 3.03
CA ASN A 317 7.47 -22.85 3.40
C ASN A 317 6.50 -21.67 3.31
N THR A 318 5.24 -21.98 3.04
CA THR A 318 4.24 -20.95 2.71
C THR A 318 3.68 -20.24 3.95
N LEU A 319 3.34 -18.97 3.75
CA LEU A 319 2.45 -18.20 4.62
C LEU A 319 1.16 -17.94 3.85
N VAL A 320 0.03 -18.36 4.39
CA VAL A 320 -1.30 -18.16 3.78
C VAL A 320 -2.00 -17.06 4.57
N ILE A 321 -2.37 -15.97 3.93
CA ILE A 321 -3.17 -14.90 4.54
C ILE A 321 -4.61 -15.09 4.12
N ASP A 322 -5.47 -15.36 5.08
CA ASP A 322 -6.90 -15.55 4.87
C ASP A 322 -7.63 -14.20 4.84
N GLN A 323 -7.22 -13.28 5.72
CA GLN A 323 -7.87 -11.97 5.82
C GLN A 323 -6.95 -10.91 6.40
N ILE A 324 -7.10 -9.67 5.92
CA ILE A 324 -6.54 -8.47 6.53
C ILE A 324 -7.68 -7.48 6.78
N VAL A 325 -7.79 -6.96 8.01
CA VAL A 325 -8.77 -5.93 8.38
C VAL A 325 -8.07 -4.74 9.03
N PHE A 326 -8.36 -3.53 8.55
CA PHE A 326 -7.97 -2.27 9.18
C PHE A 326 -9.18 -1.62 9.81
N ASP A 327 -9.09 -1.27 11.09
CA ASP A 327 -10.16 -0.58 11.82
C ASP A 327 -9.62 0.27 12.98
N ASN A 328 -10.52 0.80 13.82
CA ASN A 328 -10.20 1.64 14.96
C ASN A 328 -10.40 0.97 16.32
N SER A 329 -10.45 -0.36 16.35
CA SER A 329 -10.65 -1.15 17.56
C SER A 329 -9.44 -2.04 17.84
N THR A 330 -8.99 -2.05 19.09
CA THR A 330 -8.16 -3.17 19.55
C THR A 330 -8.93 -4.47 19.33
N SER A 331 -8.23 -5.52 18.92
CA SER A 331 -8.86 -6.84 18.86
C SER A 331 -9.48 -7.18 20.20
N LEU A 332 -10.71 -7.68 20.14
CA LEU A 332 -11.40 -8.14 21.34
C LEU A 332 -10.67 -9.39 21.84
N GLY A 333 -10.12 -9.32 23.05
CA GLY A 333 -9.09 -10.23 23.53
C GLY A 333 -9.50 -11.70 23.43
N ASN A 334 -8.57 -12.56 23.02
CA ASN A 334 -8.75 -14.01 23.10
C ASN A 334 -8.55 -14.45 24.55
N SER A 335 -9.65 -14.76 25.23
CA SER A 335 -9.66 -15.30 26.59
C SER A 335 -10.27 -16.70 26.55
N SER A 336 -9.56 -17.66 27.16
CA SER A 336 -10.10 -18.98 27.44
C SER A 336 -10.23 -19.15 28.94
N VAL A 337 -11.44 -19.47 29.39
CA VAL A 337 -11.73 -19.66 30.82
C VAL A 337 -12.50 -20.96 30.98
N SER A 338 -12.02 -21.83 31.88
CA SER A 338 -12.68 -23.09 32.23
C SER A 338 -13.16 -23.04 33.68
N LYS A 339 -14.45 -23.28 33.90
CA LYS A 339 -15.06 -23.44 35.23
C LYS A 339 -15.72 -24.80 35.44
N ILE A 340 -16.03 -25.50 34.34
CA ILE A 340 -16.51 -26.88 34.34
C ILE A 340 -15.41 -27.71 33.69
N GLU A 341 -15.01 -28.81 34.32
CA GLU A 341 -13.94 -29.66 33.81
C GLU A 341 -14.23 -30.14 32.37
N GLY A 342 -13.24 -29.95 31.50
CA GLY A 342 -13.34 -30.24 30.07
C GLY A 342 -14.25 -29.30 29.28
N ALA A 343 -14.74 -28.20 29.87
CA ALA A 343 -15.43 -27.15 29.15
C ALA A 343 -14.51 -25.94 28.94
N VAL A 344 -14.53 -25.35 27.75
CA VAL A 344 -13.77 -24.14 27.43
C VAL A 344 -14.72 -23.12 26.84
N VAL A 345 -14.74 -21.93 27.43
CA VAL A 345 -15.35 -20.74 26.81
C VAL A 345 -14.22 -19.97 26.14
N SER A 346 -14.34 -19.74 24.83
CA SER A 346 -13.35 -19.02 24.03
C SER A 346 -13.98 -17.76 23.43
N THR A 347 -13.26 -16.65 23.50
CA THR A 347 -13.56 -15.45 22.72
C THR A 347 -12.66 -15.36 21.48
N ASN A 348 -13.23 -14.92 20.35
CA ASN A 348 -12.47 -14.59 19.15
C ASN A 348 -13.20 -13.50 18.35
N ASN A 349 -12.61 -12.31 18.28
CA ASN A 349 -13.08 -11.16 17.50
C ASN A 349 -14.60 -10.91 17.58
N GLY A 350 -15.10 -10.65 18.80
CA GLY A 350 -16.53 -10.40 19.04
C GLY A 350 -17.43 -11.63 19.01
N ASN A 351 -16.85 -12.83 18.89
CA ASN A 351 -17.58 -14.10 18.98
C ASN A 351 -17.24 -14.84 20.27
N ILE A 352 -18.24 -15.46 20.87
CA ILE A 352 -18.11 -16.36 22.03
C ILE A 352 -18.47 -17.77 21.58
N THR A 353 -17.56 -18.71 21.78
CA THR A 353 -17.78 -20.15 21.52
C THR A 353 -17.57 -20.96 22.79
N VAL A 354 -18.26 -22.10 22.89
CA VAL A 354 -18.14 -23.03 24.01
C VAL A 354 -17.90 -24.42 23.47
N SER A 355 -16.87 -25.11 23.98
CA SER A 355 -16.60 -26.52 23.70
C SER A 355 -16.66 -27.34 24.99
N GLY A 356 -17.08 -28.60 24.88
CA GLY A 356 -17.14 -29.55 26.01
C GLY A 356 -18.23 -29.26 27.07
N ALA A 357 -19.12 -28.30 26.80
CA ALA A 357 -20.35 -27.97 27.53
C ALA A 357 -21.37 -27.32 26.56
N ASN A 358 -22.61 -27.13 27.03
CA ASN A 358 -23.63 -26.36 26.33
C ASN A 358 -23.49 -24.87 26.65
N LEU A 359 -23.67 -24.01 25.65
CA LEU A 359 -23.84 -22.58 25.83
C LEU A 359 -25.33 -22.27 26.06
N ASP A 360 -25.69 -21.87 27.29
CA ASP A 360 -27.09 -21.58 27.63
C ASP A 360 -27.49 -20.15 27.24
N ALA A 361 -26.63 -19.17 27.53
CA ALA A 361 -26.88 -17.75 27.25
C ALA A 361 -25.60 -16.90 27.41
N VAL A 362 -25.57 -15.74 26.74
CA VAL A 362 -24.57 -14.69 26.94
C VAL A 362 -25.28 -13.43 27.42
N TYR A 363 -24.73 -12.77 28.44
CA TYR A 363 -25.27 -11.52 28.98
C TYR A 363 -24.22 -10.40 28.90
N ASN A 364 -24.65 -9.19 28.58
CA ASN A 364 -23.80 -7.99 28.73
C ASN A 364 -23.70 -7.57 30.21
N VAL A 365 -22.90 -6.54 30.51
CA VAL A 365 -22.73 -6.02 31.88
C VAL A 365 -24.01 -5.48 32.52
N ALA A 366 -25.00 -5.10 31.72
CA ALA A 366 -26.31 -4.66 32.20
C ALA A 366 -27.25 -5.84 32.52
N GLY A 367 -26.80 -7.09 32.34
CA GLY A 367 -27.59 -8.29 32.56
C GLY A 367 -28.59 -8.60 31.43
N GLN A 368 -28.48 -7.93 30.28
CA GLN A 368 -29.33 -8.22 29.13
C GLN A 368 -28.75 -9.40 28.35
N GLN A 369 -29.61 -10.35 27.99
CA GLN A 369 -29.20 -11.45 27.12
C GLN A 369 -28.92 -10.91 25.71
N VAL A 370 -27.77 -11.28 25.16
CA VAL A 370 -27.29 -10.86 23.84
C VAL A 370 -26.97 -12.09 22.99
N GLY A 371 -26.71 -11.86 21.70
CA GLY A 371 -26.21 -12.90 20.80
C GLY A 371 -24.81 -13.37 21.17
N THR A 372 -24.26 -14.27 20.36
CA THR A 372 -22.92 -14.86 20.57
C THR A 372 -21.90 -14.38 19.53
N THR A 373 -22.33 -13.55 18.59
CA THR A 373 -21.53 -13.05 17.47
C THR A 373 -21.73 -11.54 17.30
N GLY A 374 -20.74 -10.86 16.73
CA GLY A 374 -20.79 -9.41 16.50
C GLY A 374 -20.89 -8.59 17.79
N LEU A 375 -20.35 -9.11 18.89
CA LEU A 375 -20.34 -8.44 20.18
C LEU A 375 -19.30 -7.32 20.19
N THR A 376 -19.66 -6.17 20.76
CA THR A 376 -18.76 -5.03 20.95
C THR A 376 -17.79 -5.28 22.10
N ALA A 377 -16.72 -4.48 22.19
CA ALA A 377 -15.81 -4.48 23.34
C ALA A 377 -16.56 -4.38 24.67
N GLY A 378 -16.19 -5.20 25.63
CA GLY A 378 -16.82 -5.19 26.95
C GLY A 378 -16.73 -6.49 27.72
N ILE A 379 -17.32 -6.48 28.92
CA ILE A 379 -17.39 -7.67 29.77
C ILE A 379 -18.71 -8.39 29.51
N TYR A 380 -18.62 -9.71 29.33
CA TYR A 380 -19.77 -10.58 29.14
C TYR A 380 -19.79 -11.69 30.17
N ILE A 381 -20.98 -12.13 30.53
CA ILE A 381 -21.22 -13.30 31.37
C ILE A 381 -21.78 -14.42 30.50
N VAL A 382 -21.01 -15.48 30.34
CA VAL A 382 -21.37 -16.68 29.57
C VAL A 382 -21.89 -17.73 30.52
N LYS A 383 -23.18 -18.05 30.40
CA LYS A 383 -23.80 -19.15 31.14
C LYS A 383 -23.62 -20.44 30.36
N ILE A 384 -23.00 -21.42 30.99
CA ILE A 384 -22.75 -22.75 30.40
C ILE A 384 -23.29 -23.86 31.30
N SER A 385 -23.66 -24.99 30.68
CA SER A 385 -24.12 -26.18 31.40
C SER A 385 -23.48 -27.47 30.88
N LYS A 386 -23.20 -28.42 31.78
CA LYS A 386 -22.72 -29.77 31.44
C LYS A 386 -23.35 -30.78 32.41
N GLY A 387 -24.33 -31.54 31.93
CA GLY A 387 -25.15 -32.38 32.81
C GLY A 387 -25.92 -31.50 33.81
N ALA A 388 -25.82 -31.81 35.10
CA ALA A 388 -26.47 -31.02 36.17
C ALA A 388 -25.66 -29.79 36.61
N ASN A 389 -24.43 -29.61 36.13
CA ASN A 389 -23.56 -28.52 36.53
C ASN A 389 -23.82 -27.29 35.67
N VAL A 390 -24.05 -26.14 36.30
CA VAL A 390 -24.21 -24.83 35.65
C VAL A 390 -23.13 -23.89 36.18
N ALA A 391 -22.48 -23.16 35.28
CA ALA A 391 -21.48 -22.16 35.64
C ALA A 391 -21.70 -20.86 34.86
N ALA A 392 -21.28 -19.75 35.47
CA ALA A 392 -21.18 -18.45 34.82
C ALA A 392 -19.70 -18.08 34.67
N VAL A 393 -19.27 -17.87 33.43
CA VAL A 393 -17.91 -17.50 33.06
C VAL A 393 -17.89 -16.04 32.66
N LYS A 394 -17.03 -15.25 33.30
CA LYS A 394 -16.80 -13.85 32.90
C LYS A 394 -15.74 -13.86 31.81
N VAL A 395 -16.07 -13.30 30.65
CA VAL A 395 -15.12 -13.08 29.55
C VAL A 395 -15.00 -11.59 29.30
N ALA A 396 -13.80 -11.16 28.93
CA ALA A 396 -13.56 -9.84 28.38
C ALA A 396 -13.40 -10.01 26.88
N LEU A 397 -14.24 -9.31 26.14
CA LEU A 397 -14.04 -9.03 24.73
C LEU A 397 -13.28 -7.72 24.65
#